data_AF-A0A6V7M7Y3-F1
#
_entry.id   AF-A0A6V7M7Y3-F1
#
_cell.length_a   1.000
_cell.length_b   1.000
_cell.length_c   1.000
_cell.angle_alpha   90.00
_cell.angle_beta   90.00
_cell.angle_gamma   90.00
#
_symmetry.space_group_name_H-M   'P 1'
#
loop_
_entity.id
_entity.type
_entity.pdbx_description
1 polymer ?
#
loop_
_entity_poly.entity_id
_entity_poly.type
_entity_poly.pdbx_seq_one_letter_code
_entity_poly.pdbx_strand_id
1 'polypeptide(L)' 'ESWPQVFDDSEAREDWGWSHKYNLEQLVPKMIQDVSDNFLPKFQRLQQVNSYV' A
#
# COMPACT_ATOMS: atom_id res chain seq x y z
N GLU A 1 -0.75 24.91 -5.30
CA GLU A 1 -0.47 24.51 -3.90
C GLU A 1 -1.70 24.73 -3.02
N SER A 2 -2.78 24.01 -3.28
CA SER A 2 -4.06 24.18 -2.56
C SER A 2 -4.45 22.95 -1.74
N TRP A 3 -3.62 21.90 -1.77
CA TRP A 3 -3.88 20.68 -1.03
C TRP A 3 -3.35 20.80 0.40
N PRO A 4 -4.16 20.39 1.39
CA PRO A 4 -3.76 20.45 2.79
C PRO A 4 -2.57 19.51 3.02
N GLN A 5 -1.57 20.01 3.73
CA GLN A 5 -0.37 19.24 4.11
C GLN A 5 -0.63 18.32 5.31
N VAL A 6 -1.69 18.62 6.07
CA VAL A 6 -2.13 17.86 7.24
C VAL A 6 -3.60 17.52 7.05
N PHE A 7 -3.91 16.25 7.20
CA PHE A 7 -5.28 15.76 7.18
C PHE A 7 -5.80 15.69 8.62
N ASP A 8 -6.83 16.47 8.93
CA ASP A 8 -7.52 16.39 10.22
C ASP A 8 -8.56 15.26 10.16
N ASP A 9 -8.34 14.22 10.96
CA ASP A 9 -9.15 13.01 11.03
C ASP A 9 -9.88 12.87 12.39
N SER A 10 -9.95 13.94 13.19
CA SER A 10 -10.53 13.96 14.54
C SER A 10 -11.97 13.43 14.61
N GLU A 11 -12.85 13.93 13.74
CA GLU A 11 -14.26 13.47 13.67
C GLU A 11 -14.37 11.96 13.41
N ALA A 12 -13.54 11.40 12.53
CA ALA A 12 -13.55 9.97 12.23
C ALA A 12 -13.04 9.13 13.42
N ARG A 13 -12.10 9.68 14.20
CA ARG A 13 -11.65 9.04 15.46
C ARG A 13 -12.77 9.02 16.50
N GLU A 14 -13.56 10.09 16.58
CA GLU A 14 -14.66 10.19 17.55
C GLU A 14 -15.87 9.34 17.16
N ASP A 15 -16.35 9.48 15.92
CA ASP A 15 -17.60 8.88 15.46
C ASP A 15 -17.55 7.35 15.38
N TRP A 16 -16.43 6.79 14.90
CA TRP A 16 -16.31 5.36 14.62
C TRP A 16 -14.97 4.76 15.01
N GLY A 17 -14.20 5.45 15.86
CA GLY A 17 -12.97 4.92 16.43
C GLY A 17 -11.89 4.68 15.40
N TRP A 18 -11.87 5.45 14.30
CA TRP A 18 -10.86 5.28 13.27
C TRP A 18 -9.46 5.48 13.85
N SER A 19 -8.52 4.61 13.45
CA SER A 19 -7.11 4.77 13.75
C SER A 19 -6.29 4.16 12.63
N HIS A 20 -5.28 4.89 12.17
CA HIS A 20 -4.29 4.33 11.24
C HIS A 20 -3.52 3.19 11.92
N LYS A 21 -3.28 2.11 11.17
CA LYS A 21 -2.55 0.93 11.66
C LYS A 21 -1.05 0.98 11.38
N TYR A 22 -0.66 1.81 10.42
CA TYR A 22 0.71 1.96 9.95
C TYR A 22 1.09 3.42 10.00
N ASN A 23 2.28 3.72 10.51
CA ASN A 23 2.96 4.97 10.23
C ASN A 23 3.79 4.83 8.93
N LEU A 24 4.46 5.91 8.51
CA LEU A 24 5.26 5.89 7.28
C LEU A 24 6.41 4.86 7.32
N GLU A 25 7.12 4.77 8.44
CA GLU A 25 8.25 3.85 8.62
C GLU A 25 7.84 2.38 8.53
N GLN A 26 6.63 2.04 8.97
CA GLN A 26 6.08 0.69 8.88
C GLN A 26 5.43 0.41 7.53
N LEU A 27 4.87 1.45 6.88
CA LEU A 27 4.19 1.31 5.60
C LEU A 27 5.17 0.94 4.49
N VAL A 28 6.32 1.60 4.40
CA VAL A 28 7.33 1.34 3.35
C VAL A 28 7.78 -0.13 3.29
N PRO A 29 8.28 -0.75 4.37
CA PRO A 29 8.69 -2.16 4.32
C PRO A 29 7.51 -3.08 4.01
N LYS A 30 6.29 -2.75 4.47
CA LYS A 30 5.10 -3.54 4.17
C LYS A 30 4.75 -3.52 2.68
N MET A 31 4.88 -2.37 2.02
CA MET A 31 4.66 -2.23 0.58
C MET A 31 5.71 -3.00 -0.23
N ILE A 32 7.00 -2.92 0.15
CA ILE A 32 8.06 -3.67 -0.51
C ILE A 32 7.84 -5.17 -0.37
N GLN A 33 7.45 -5.63 0.81
CA GLN A 33 7.11 -7.04 1.04
C GLN A 33 5.95 -7.48 0.14
N ASP A 34 4.88 -6.70 0.05
CA ASP A 34 3.73 -7.04 -0.78
C ASP A 34 4.09 -7.14 -2.27
N VAL A 35 4.90 -6.22 -2.77
CA VAL A 35 5.44 -6.28 -4.15
C VAL A 35 6.26 -7.55 -4.35
N SER A 36 7.14 -7.89 -3.40
CA SER A 36 7.96 -9.10 -3.47
C SER A 36 7.12 -10.37 -3.49
N ASP A 37 6.13 -10.46 -2.62
CA ASP A 37 5.39 -11.69 -2.36
C ASP A 37 4.27 -11.91 -3.39
N ASN A 38 3.58 -10.83 -3.79
CA ASN A 38 2.36 -10.92 -4.61
C ASN A 38 2.58 -10.49 -6.07
N PHE A 39 3.40 -9.47 -6.31
CA PHE A 39 3.58 -8.93 -7.67
C PHE A 39 4.67 -9.66 -8.45
N LEU A 40 5.89 -9.80 -7.90
CA LEU A 40 7.02 -10.38 -8.63
C LEU A 40 6.75 -11.82 -9.14
N PRO A 41 6.18 -12.75 -8.35
CA PRO A 41 5.91 -14.11 -8.84
C PRO A 41 4.85 -14.14 -9.93
N LYS A 42 3.83 -13.27 -9.83
CA LYS A 42 2.80 -13.11 -10.87
C LYS A 42 3.43 -12.60 -12.16
N PHE A 43 4.27 -11.57 -12.07
CA PHE A 43 4.95 -11.00 -13.22
C PHE A 43 5.85 -12.02 -13.93
N GLN A 44 6.68 -12.77 -13.18
CA GLN A 44 7.55 -13.80 -13.73
C GLN A 44 6.76 -14.91 -14.44
N ARG A 45 5.64 -15.38 -13.86
CA ARG A 45 4.76 -16.34 -14.54
C ARG A 45 4.20 -15.81 -15.86
N LEU A 46 3.76 -14.55 -15.89
CA LEU A 46 3.22 -13.95 -17.11
C LEU A 46 4.29 -13.79 -18.21
N GLN A 47 5.53 -13.42 -17.84
CA GLN A 47 6.65 -13.35 -18.78
C GLN A 47 7.00 -14.73 -19.34
N GLN A 48 7.02 -15.76 -18.49
CA GLN A 48 7.26 -17.13 -18.92
C GLN A 48 6.19 -17.61 -19.91
N VAL A 49 4.90 -17.40 -19.63
CA VAL A 49 3.81 -17.79 -20.55
C VAL A 49 3.94 -17.11 -21.91
N ASN A 50 4.23 -15.81 -21.94
CA ASN A 50 4.38 -15.06 -23.19
C ASN A 50 5.61 -15.49 -24.01
N SER A 51 6.62 -16.09 -23.38
CA SER A 51 7.81 -16.58 -24.10
C SER A 51 7.60 -17.91 -24.85
N TYR A 52 6.51 -18.62 -24.55
CA TYR A 52 6.15 -19.88 -25.21
C TYR A 52 5.19 -19.70 -26.39
N VAL A 53 4.72 -18.48 -26.66
CA VAL A 53 3.86 -18.10 -27.77
C VAL A 53 4.69 -17.33 -28.80
#